data_AF-A0A9E5J4S1-F1
#
_entry.id   AF-A0A9E5J4S1-F1
#
_cell.length_a   1.000
_cell.length_b   1.000
_cell.length_c   1.000
_cell.angle_alpha   90.00
_cell.angle_beta   90.00
_cell.angle_gamma   90.00
#
_symmetry.space_group_name_H-M   'P 1'
#
loop_
_entity.id
_entity.type
_entity.pdbx_description
1 polymer ?
#
loop_
_entity_poly.entity_id
_entity_poly.type
_entity_poly.pdbx_seq_one_letter_code
_entity_poly.pdbx_strand_id
1 'polypeptide(L)'
;TPRDAPVVDATARAIARVLGREPSYIASPGTYDQKHIVRSGKLRDCIAYGPGILDLAHQPNEYVGIQELVDSAKVMALASLSLTGAMR
;
A
#
# COMPACT_ATOMS: atom_id res chain seq x y z
N THR A 1 -4.01 -9.01 -7.16
CA THR A 1 -3.05 -8.39 -8.09
C THR A 1 -1.81 -9.26 -8.16
N PRO A 2 -1.34 -9.63 -9.37
CA PRO A 2 -0.10 -10.39 -9.56
C PRO A 2 1.11 -9.68 -8.93
N ARG A 3 2.12 -10.44 -8.51
CA ARG A 3 3.30 -9.89 -7.81
C ARG A 3 4.17 -9.00 -8.69
N ASP A 4 4.18 -9.26 -9.99
CA ASP A 4 4.92 -8.56 -11.02
C ASP A 4 4.15 -7.37 -11.62
N ALA A 5 2.94 -7.08 -11.13
CA ALA A 5 2.18 -5.93 -11.59
C ALA A 5 2.92 -4.62 -11.25
N PRO A 6 2.89 -3.59 -12.13
CA PRO A 6 3.67 -2.36 -11.93
C PRO A 6 3.44 -1.67 -10.58
N VAL A 7 2.18 -1.63 -10.11
CA VAL A 7 1.84 -1.03 -8.81
C VAL A 7 2.44 -1.79 -7.63
N VAL A 8 2.54 -3.12 -7.74
CA VAL A 8 3.10 -3.97 -6.68
C VAL A 8 4.61 -3.76 -6.59
N ASP A 9 5.28 -3.82 -7.73
CA ASP A 9 6.73 -3.65 -7.84
C ASP A 9 7.19 -2.23 -7.45
N ALA A 10 6.47 -1.19 -7.90
CA ALA A 10 6.75 0.20 -7.50
C ALA A 10 6.61 0.40 -5.98
N THR A 11 5.54 -0.12 -5.36
CA THR A 11 5.35 -0.03 -3.91
C THR A 11 6.39 -0.86 -3.17
N ALA A 12 6.75 -2.06 -3.64
CA ALA A 12 7.78 -2.88 -3.01
C ALA A 12 9.15 -2.19 -2.97
N ARG A 13 9.59 -1.61 -4.09
CA ARG A 13 10.82 -0.81 -4.14
C ARG A 13 10.79 0.40 -3.22
N ALA A 14 9.65 1.09 -3.16
CA ALA A 14 9.47 2.23 -2.27
C ALA A 14 9.55 1.81 -0.78
N ILE A 15 8.94 0.68 -0.42
CA ILE A 15 9.04 0.08 0.93
C ILE A 15 10.50 -0.23 1.26
N ALA A 16 11.21 -0.94 0.39
CA ALA A 16 12.62 -1.29 0.60
C ALA A 16 13.49 -0.05 0.79
N ARG A 17 13.24 1.02 0.02
CA ARG A 17 13.98 2.29 0.11
C ARG A 17 13.71 3.05 1.41
N VAL A 18 12.46 3.09 1.89
CA VAL A 18 12.08 3.87 3.08
C VAL A 18 12.35 3.11 4.37
N LEU A 19 12.06 1.81 4.40
CA LEU A 19 12.11 0.98 5.61
C LEU A 19 13.37 0.10 5.71
N GLY A 20 14.19 0.02 4.66
CA GLY A 20 15.40 -0.79 4.65
C GLY A 20 15.15 -2.30 4.65
N ARG A 21 13.94 -2.75 4.26
CA ARG A 21 13.57 -4.16 4.20
C ARG A 21 12.54 -4.44 3.10
N GLU A 22 12.53 -5.66 2.60
CA GLU A 22 11.51 -6.12 1.64
C GLU A 22 10.11 -6.22 2.28
N PRO A 23 9.04 -5.96 1.53
CA PRO A 23 7.68 -6.13 2.02
C PRO A 23 7.26 -7.59 2.14
N SER A 24 6.36 -7.86 3.07
CA SER A 24 5.56 -9.08 3.07
C SER A 24 4.36 -8.92 2.13
N TYR A 25 3.99 -10.01 1.46
CA TYR A 25 2.83 -10.05 0.57
C TYR A 25 1.74 -10.87 1.23
N ILE A 26 0.65 -10.20 1.59
CA ILE A 26 -0.44 -10.78 2.36
C ILE A 26 -1.77 -10.63 1.63
N ALA A 27 -2.64 -11.62 1.80
CA ALA A 27 -4.06 -11.47 1.49
C ALA A 27 -4.75 -10.94 2.75
N SER A 28 -5.30 -9.73 2.69
CA SER A 28 -6.07 -9.19 3.80
C SER A 28 -7.47 -9.81 3.84
N PRO A 29 -7.99 -10.20 5.02
CA PRO A 29 -9.36 -10.68 5.18
C PRO A 29 -10.42 -9.57 5.06
N GLY A 30 -10.02 -8.30 5.11
CA GLY A 30 -10.92 -7.15 5.02
C GLY A 30 -11.45 -6.90 3.61
N THR A 31 -12.61 -6.24 3.51
CA THR A 31 -13.09 -5.71 2.23
C THR A 31 -12.63 -4.29 2.03
N TYR A 32 -12.13 -3.97 0.84
CA TYR A 32 -11.67 -2.63 0.47
C TYR A 32 -12.48 -2.07 -0.70
N ASP A 33 -12.31 -0.78 -0.97
CA ASP A 33 -12.88 -0.11 -2.14
C ASP A 33 -12.42 -0.72 -3.47
N GLN A 34 -11.35 -1.51 -3.45
CA GLN A 34 -10.88 -2.33 -4.56
C GLN A 34 -12.01 -3.10 -5.26
N LYS A 35 -13.00 -3.63 -4.52
CA LYS A 35 -14.13 -4.34 -5.14
C LYS A 35 -14.94 -3.45 -6.08
N HIS A 36 -15.08 -2.17 -5.73
CA HIS A 36 -15.78 -1.17 -6.54
C HIS A 36 -14.91 -0.72 -7.72
N ILE A 37 -13.60 -0.53 -7.51
CA ILE A 37 -12.64 -0.20 -8.58
C ILE A 37 -12.63 -1.30 -9.65
N VAL A 38 -12.59 -2.58 -9.25
CA VAL A 38 -12.65 -3.71 -10.18
C VAL A 38 -14.00 -3.77 -10.90
N ARG A 39 -15.11 -3.70 -10.15
CA ARG A 39 -16.45 -3.89 -10.73
C ARG A 39 -16.84 -2.76 -11.69
N SER A 40 -16.60 -1.52 -11.28
CA SER A 40 -17.03 -0.33 -12.02
C SER A 40 -15.92 0.25 -12.90
N GLY A 41 -14.72 0.42 -12.35
CA GLY A 41 -13.58 1.03 -13.06
C GLY A 41 -12.79 0.07 -13.95
N LYS A 42 -13.06 -1.24 -13.88
CA LYS A 42 -12.38 -2.30 -14.65
C LYS A 42 -10.85 -2.38 -14.45
N LEU A 43 -10.31 -1.68 -13.46
CA LEU A 43 -8.91 -1.74 -13.08
C LEU A 43 -8.69 -2.87 -12.08
N ARG A 44 -7.86 -3.84 -12.44
CA ARG A 44 -7.58 -5.03 -11.61
C ARG A 44 -6.32 -4.90 -10.76
N ASP A 45 -5.45 -3.97 -11.13
CA ASP A 45 -4.19 -3.75 -10.46
C ASP A 45 -4.40 -2.79 -9.28
N CYS A 46 -4.80 -3.38 -8.16
CA CYS A 46 -5.03 -2.67 -6.91
C CYS A 46 -4.33 -3.37 -5.75
N ILE A 47 -3.76 -2.59 -4.84
CA ILE A 47 -3.19 -3.09 -3.59
C ILE A 47 -3.79 -2.31 -2.42
N ALA A 48 -3.78 -2.92 -1.24
CA ALA A 48 -4.00 -2.22 0.01
C ALA A 48 -2.64 -2.05 0.69
N TYR A 49 -2.33 -0.83 1.13
CA TYR A 49 -1.08 -0.51 1.79
C TYR A 49 -1.31 0.64 2.77
N GLY A 50 -0.69 0.55 3.94
CA GLY A 50 -0.72 1.59 4.97
C GLY A 50 -0.24 1.05 6.31
N PRO A 51 0.01 1.94 7.28
CA PRO A 51 0.33 1.56 8.64
C PRO A 51 -0.96 1.31 9.44
N GLY A 52 -0.81 0.74 10.63
CA GLY A 52 -1.93 0.38 11.51
C GLY A 52 -1.92 -1.08 11.88
N ILE A 53 -2.62 -1.40 12.97
CA ILE A 53 -2.68 -2.73 13.54
C ILE A 53 -4.01 -3.35 13.12
N LEU A 54 -3.97 -4.31 12.20
CA LEU A 54 -5.18 -4.89 11.62
C LEU A 54 -6.10 -5.51 12.68
N ASP A 55 -5.53 -6.16 13.69
CA ASP A 55 -6.30 -6.79 14.77
C ASP A 55 -7.00 -5.77 15.68
N LEU A 56 -6.54 -4.52 15.69
CA LEU A 56 -7.12 -3.42 16.49
C LEU A 56 -8.10 -2.55 15.68
N ALA A 57 -8.22 -2.78 14.37
CA ALA A 57 -9.11 -1.99 13.53
C ALA A 57 -10.58 -2.09 14.02
N HIS A 58 -11.26 -0.94 14.12
CA HIS A 58 -12.62 -0.79 14.66
C HIS A 58 -12.80 -1.16 16.14
N GLN A 59 -11.71 -1.27 16.91
CA GLN A 59 -11.76 -1.54 18.36
C GLN A 59 -11.46 -0.27 19.18
N PRO A 60 -11.85 -0.22 20.47
CA PRO A 60 -11.45 0.87 21.36
C PRO A 60 -9.93 1.02 21.41
N ASN A 61 -9.46 2.26 21.48
CA ASN A 61 -8.04 2.63 21.49
C ASN A 61 -7.27 2.23 20.21
N GLU A 62 -7.95 2.09 19.06
CA GLU A 62 -7.28 2.02 17.76
C GLU A 62 -6.33 3.21 17.56
N TYR A 63 -5.11 2.93 17.09
CA TYR A 63 -4.09 3.93 16.85
C TYR A 63 -3.16 3.53 15.71
N VAL A 64 -2.32 4.48 15.31
CA VAL A 64 -1.20 4.26 14.39
C VAL A 64 0.04 4.98 14.91
N GLY A 65 1.23 4.42 14.69
CA GLY A 65 2.48 5.10 15.02
C GLY A 65 2.69 6.33 14.14
N ILE A 66 3.10 7.46 14.75
CA ILE A 66 3.36 8.71 13.98
C ILE A 66 4.45 8.46 12.93
N GLN A 67 5.55 7.81 13.31
CA GLN A 67 6.64 7.52 12.39
C GLN A 67 6.20 6.58 11.27
N GLU A 68 5.36 5.57 11.59
CA GLU A 68 4.82 4.64 10.60
C GLU A 68 3.91 5.36 9.60
N LEU A 69 3.11 6.33 10.05
CA LEU A 69 2.29 7.18 9.19
C LEU A 69 3.16 8.02 8.26
N VAL A 70 4.22 8.65 8.78
CA VAL A 70 5.17 9.43 8.00
C VAL A 70 5.89 8.56 6.97
N ASP A 71 6.35 7.37 7.35
CA ASP A 71 7.06 6.49 6.43
C ASP A 71 6.13 5.88 5.37
N SER A 72 4.90 5.54 5.72
CA SER A 72 3.87 5.16 4.74
C SER A 72 3.62 6.27 3.71
N ALA A 73 3.53 7.54 4.16
CA ALA A 73 3.39 8.66 3.25
C ALA A 73 4.57 8.78 2.27
N LYS A 74 5.82 8.61 2.76
CA LYS A 74 7.01 8.57 1.89
C LYS A 74 6.94 7.43 0.87
N VAL A 75 6.53 6.24 1.29
CA VAL A 75 6.37 5.08 0.40
C VAL A 75 5.35 5.35 -0.69
N MET A 76 4.17 5.86 -0.32
CA MET A 76 3.11 6.20 -1.28
C MET A 76 3.57 7.30 -2.25
N ALA A 77 4.31 8.30 -1.77
CA ALA A 77 4.86 9.36 -2.61
C ALA A 77 5.88 8.80 -3.63
N LEU A 78 6.85 7.99 -3.19
CA LEU A 78 7.85 7.39 -4.07
C LEU A 78 7.24 6.45 -5.11
N ALA A 79 6.29 5.61 -4.70
CA ALA A 79 5.59 4.71 -5.62
C ALA A 79 4.81 5.50 -6.68
N SER A 80 4.10 6.56 -6.27
CA SER A 80 3.33 7.42 -7.18
C SER A 80 4.24 8.17 -8.17
N LEU A 81 5.37 8.70 -7.72
CA LEU A 81 6.35 9.36 -8.58
C LEU A 81 6.95 8.38 -9.61
N SER A 82 7.26 7.15 -9.18
CA SER A 82 7.75 6.10 -10.06
C SER A 82 6.72 5.69 -11.12
N LEU A 83 5.44 5.61 -10.77
CA LEU A 83 4.38 5.16 -11.68
C LEU A 83 3.93 6.25 -12.66
N THR A 84 3.98 7.52 -12.24
CA THR A 84 3.56 8.66 -13.08
C THR A 84 4.69 9.24 -13.93
N GLY A 85 5.92 8.74 -13.78
CA GLY A 85 7.08 9.20 -14.55
C GLY A 85 7.58 10.60 -14.14
N ALA A 86 7.15 11.10 -12.98
CA ALA A 86 7.60 12.39 -12.43
C ALA A 86 9.02 12.32 -11.83
N MET A 87 9.58 11.12 -11.69
CA MET A 87 11.00 10.87 -11.47
C MET A 87 11.65 10.52 -12.82
N ARG A 88 12.11 11.53 -13.56
CA ARG A 88 13.07 11.38 -14.65
C ARG A 88 14.36 12.08 -14.28
#